data_AF-A0A0F2S1U7-F1
#
_entry.id   AF-A0A0F2S1U7-F1
#
_cell.length_a   1.000
_cell.length_b   1.000
_cell.length_c   1.000
_cell.angle_alpha   90.00
_cell.angle_beta   90.00
_cell.angle_gamma   90.00
#
_symmetry.space_group_name_H-M   'P 1'
#
loop_
_entity.id
_entity.type
_entity.pdbx_description
1 polymer ?
#
loop_
_entity_poly.entity_id
_entity_poly.type
_entity_poly.pdbx_seq_one_letter_code
_entity_poly.pdbx_strand_id
1 'polypeptide(L)'
;MTNESPLTPPSLDQVLAGLRAAGEDTRLRLLALCARGDLTVSDLVRILGQSQPRISRHLKVLCESGLLERLREGSWVFYRVALDGPGAVVARRVLGLLPDSDAILSLDRQRLAAVQSERAESAAGYFAENAAHWDAIRSLHVDEAEVEALLLKRLGDRPLGDLVDVGTGTGRILTLLAPKASRALGVDQSREMLGIARAALEHAG
;
A
#
# COMPACT_ATOMS: atom_id res chain seq x y z
N MET A 1 12.56 0.08 17.66
CA MET A 1 12.55 -1.35 18.04
C MET A 1 11.43 -2.01 17.26
N THR A 2 11.74 -2.60 16.10
CA THR A 2 10.76 -3.35 15.31
C THR A 2 10.52 -4.70 15.97
N ASN A 3 9.33 -4.87 16.54
CA ASN A 3 8.87 -6.11 17.12
C ASN A 3 8.51 -7.08 15.97
N GLU A 4 9.51 -7.67 15.32
CA GLU A 4 9.26 -8.82 14.44
C GLU A 4 8.96 -10.02 15.34
N SER A 5 7.67 -10.34 15.48
CA SER A 5 7.24 -11.60 16.08
C SER A 5 7.98 -12.74 15.37
N PRO A 6 8.63 -13.67 16.09
CA PRO A 6 9.47 -14.67 15.45
C PRO A 6 8.63 -15.52 14.51
N LEU A 7 8.94 -15.40 13.22
CA LEU A 7 8.26 -16.14 12.17
C LEU A 7 8.43 -17.64 12.42
N THR A 8 7.32 -18.36 12.44
CA THR A 8 7.33 -19.82 12.61
C THR A 8 8.23 -20.46 11.55
N PRO A 9 9.26 -21.23 11.94
CA PRO A 9 10.16 -21.84 10.98
C PRO A 9 9.40 -22.86 10.11
N PRO A 10 9.64 -22.90 8.80
CA PRO A 10 8.98 -23.85 7.91
C PRO A 10 9.48 -25.28 8.11
N SER A 11 8.60 -26.27 7.98
CA SER A 11 8.98 -27.68 7.85
C SER A 11 9.69 -27.95 6.51
N LEU A 12 10.37 -29.09 6.40
CA LEU A 12 11.01 -29.50 5.13
C LEU A 12 10.02 -29.52 3.96
N ASP A 13 8.82 -30.05 4.17
CA ASP A 13 7.78 -30.11 3.14
C ASP A 13 7.30 -28.72 2.72
N GLN A 14 7.18 -27.80 3.67
CA GLN A 14 6.81 -26.40 3.40
C GLN A 14 7.89 -25.66 2.63
N VAL A 15 9.17 -25.88 2.98
CA VAL A 15 10.30 -25.35 2.20
C VAL A 15 10.27 -25.90 0.78
N LEU A 16 10.11 -27.22 0.61
CA LEU A 16 10.07 -27.86 -0.70
C LEU A 16 8.89 -27.37 -1.54
N ALA A 17 7.69 -27.24 -0.96
CA ALA A 17 6.52 -26.72 -1.63
C ALA A 17 6.72 -25.26 -2.07
N GLY A 18 7.26 -24.41 -1.19
CA GLY A 18 7.60 -23.02 -1.51
C GLY A 18 8.64 -22.93 -2.62
N LEU A 19 9.72 -23.72 -2.58
CA LEU A 19 10.74 -23.71 -3.64
C LEU A 19 10.19 -24.22 -4.98
N ARG A 20 9.34 -25.24 -4.99
CA ARG A 20 8.65 -25.71 -6.22
C ARG A 20 7.72 -24.64 -6.78
N ALA A 21 7.00 -23.94 -5.92
CA ALA A 21 6.15 -22.83 -6.31
C ALA A 21 6.97 -21.62 -6.77
N ALA A 22 8.14 -21.34 -6.21
CA ALA A 22 8.99 -20.24 -6.65
C ALA A 22 9.77 -20.55 -7.93
N GLY A 23 10.18 -21.81 -8.16
CA GLY A 23 11.13 -22.24 -9.20
C GLY A 23 10.61 -22.19 -10.64
N GLU A 24 10.11 -21.04 -11.09
CA GLU A 24 9.78 -20.72 -12.47
C GLU A 24 9.93 -19.22 -12.71
N ASP A 25 10.38 -18.84 -13.91
CA ASP A 25 10.73 -17.47 -14.28
C ASP A 25 9.64 -16.45 -13.93
N THR A 26 8.42 -16.68 -14.41
CA THR A 26 7.29 -15.76 -14.20
C THR A 26 6.97 -15.63 -12.71
N ARG A 27 7.01 -16.73 -11.94
CA ARG A 27 6.70 -16.72 -10.50
C ARG A 27 7.75 -16.00 -9.66
N LEU A 28 9.05 -16.10 -9.99
CA LEU A 28 10.07 -15.30 -9.32
C LEU A 28 9.89 -13.81 -9.60
N ARG A 29 9.61 -13.44 -10.86
CA ARG A 29 9.36 -12.05 -11.26
C ARG A 29 8.12 -11.48 -10.56
N LEU A 30 7.03 -12.24 -10.50
CA LEU A 30 5.83 -11.87 -9.75
C LEU A 30 6.12 -11.68 -8.26
N LEU A 31 6.87 -12.58 -7.63
CA LEU A 31 7.25 -12.48 -6.23
C LEU A 31 8.10 -11.22 -5.98
N ALA A 32 9.05 -10.92 -6.86
CA ALA A 32 9.89 -9.72 -6.78
C ALA A 32 9.09 -8.42 -6.95
N LEU A 33 8.09 -8.40 -7.82
CA LEU A 33 7.18 -7.27 -8.01
C LEU A 33 6.28 -7.05 -6.77
N CYS A 34 5.65 -8.12 -6.29
CA CYS A 34 4.78 -8.07 -5.10
C CYS A 34 5.53 -7.78 -3.79
N ALA A 35 6.87 -7.88 -3.79
CA ALA A 35 7.70 -7.45 -2.66
C ALA A 35 7.84 -5.91 -2.59
N ARG A 36 7.48 -5.19 -3.65
CA ARG A 36 7.58 -3.72 -3.77
C ARG A 36 6.25 -3.01 -3.53
N GLY A 37 5.18 -3.75 -3.27
CA GLY A 37 3.86 -3.21 -2.96
C GLY A 37 2.72 -4.13 -3.39
N ASP A 38 1.51 -3.68 -3.08
CA ASP A 38 0.27 -4.42 -3.32
C ASP A 38 -0.20 -4.22 -4.76
N LEU A 39 -0.25 -5.30 -5.54
CA LEU A 39 -0.50 -5.24 -6.98
C LEU A 39 -1.74 -6.03 -7.38
N THR A 40 -2.50 -5.48 -8.32
CA THR A 40 -3.64 -6.18 -8.92
C THR A 40 -3.17 -7.11 -10.04
N VAL A 41 -4.02 -8.07 -10.41
CA VAL A 41 -3.75 -8.91 -11.59
C VAL A 41 -3.55 -8.09 -12.87
N SER A 42 -4.28 -6.98 -13.02
CA SER A 42 -4.19 -6.09 -14.18
C SER A 42 -2.83 -5.39 -14.26
N ASP A 43 -2.25 -5.01 -13.11
CA ASP A 43 -0.91 -4.41 -13.07
C ASP A 43 0.14 -5.42 -13.52
N LEU A 44 0.06 -6.63 -12.97
CA LEU A 44 1.03 -7.68 -13.24
C LEU A 44 0.98 -8.13 -14.71
N VAL A 45 -0.22 -8.15 -15.31
CA VAL A 45 -0.42 -8.34 -16.75
C VAL A 45 0.26 -7.23 -17.56
N ARG A 46 0.07 -5.96 -17.17
CA ARG A 46 0.68 -4.81 -17.85
C ARG A 46 2.20 -4.81 -17.73
N ILE A 47 2.74 -5.09 -16.55
CA ILE A 47 4.18 -5.08 -16.26
C ILE A 47 4.89 -6.24 -16.99
N LEU A 48 4.35 -7.45 -16.92
CA LEU A 48 5.00 -8.63 -17.50
C LEU A 48 4.66 -8.86 -18.97
N GLY A 49 3.65 -8.19 -19.52
CA GLY A 49 3.21 -8.35 -20.90
C GLY A 49 2.67 -9.75 -21.20
N GLN A 50 2.14 -10.44 -20.20
CA GLN A 50 1.57 -11.79 -20.32
C GLN A 50 0.06 -11.76 -20.15
N SER A 51 -0.64 -12.75 -20.70
CA SER A 51 -2.09 -12.81 -20.63
C SER A 51 -2.61 -12.98 -19.19
N GLN A 52 -3.78 -12.42 -18.91
CA GLN A 52 -4.42 -12.52 -17.60
C GLN A 52 -4.67 -13.98 -17.14
N PRO A 53 -5.14 -14.92 -17.97
CA PRO A 53 -5.27 -16.32 -17.55
C PRO A 53 -3.95 -16.95 -17.09
N ARG A 54 -2.84 -16.59 -17.75
CA ARG A 54 -1.50 -17.05 -17.38
C ARG A 54 -1.10 -16.47 -16.03
N ILE A 55 -1.15 -15.14 -15.87
CA ILE A 55 -0.80 -14.47 -14.61
C ILE A 55 -1.64 -14.99 -13.45
N SER A 56 -2.97 -15.09 -13.60
CA SER A 56 -3.86 -15.63 -12.58
C SER A 56 -3.50 -17.04 -12.13
N ARG A 57 -3.07 -17.90 -13.06
CA ARG A 57 -2.61 -19.26 -12.74
C ARG A 57 -1.33 -19.23 -11.89
N HIS A 58 -0.36 -18.39 -12.24
CA HIS A 58 0.88 -18.27 -11.46
C HIS A 58 0.60 -17.71 -10.06
N LEU A 59 -0.25 -16.68 -9.96
CA LEU A 59 -0.66 -16.09 -8.67
C LEU A 59 -1.36 -17.11 -7.78
N LYS A 60 -2.26 -17.94 -8.33
CA LYS A 60 -2.91 -19.01 -7.58
C LYS A 60 -1.91 -19.96 -6.93
N VAL A 61 -0.90 -20.43 -7.69
CA VAL A 61 0.14 -21.34 -7.18
C VAL A 61 0.99 -20.67 -6.08
N LEU A 62 1.34 -19.40 -6.26
CA LEU A 62 2.09 -18.64 -5.26
C LEU A 62 1.28 -18.42 -3.97
N CYS A 63 -0.03 -18.20 -4.07
CA CYS A 63 -0.90 -18.07 -2.90
C CYS A 63 -1.14 -19.42 -2.21
N GLU A 64 -1.35 -20.50 -2.95
CA GLU A 64 -1.55 -21.85 -2.39
C GLU A 64 -0.31 -22.37 -1.64
N SER A 65 0.88 -21.91 -2.02
CA SER A 65 2.14 -22.20 -1.32
C SER A 65 2.45 -21.23 -0.17
N GLY A 66 1.62 -20.20 0.04
CA GLY A 66 1.81 -19.20 1.08
C GLY A 66 2.98 -18.24 0.83
N LEU A 67 3.50 -18.16 -0.40
CA LEU A 67 4.54 -17.18 -0.76
C LEU A 67 3.96 -15.78 -0.98
N LEU A 68 2.77 -15.75 -1.57
CA LEU A 68 1.95 -14.56 -1.69
C LEU A 68 0.66 -14.72 -0.87
N GLU A 69 0.05 -13.60 -0.54
CA GLU A 69 -1.30 -13.53 -0.03
C GLU A 69 -2.16 -12.61 -0.89
N ARG A 70 -3.48 -12.80 -0.79
CA ARG A 70 -4.47 -11.99 -1.51
C ARG A 70 -5.26 -11.12 -0.53
N LEU A 71 -5.42 -9.84 -0.86
CA LEU A 71 -6.21 -8.88 -0.08
C LEU A 71 -7.37 -8.41 -0.94
N ARG A 72 -8.58 -8.41 -0.37
CA ARG A 72 -9.77 -7.93 -1.06
C ARG A 72 -10.20 -6.60 -0.45
N GLU A 73 -10.24 -5.57 -1.28
CA GLU A 73 -10.68 -4.23 -0.91
C GLU A 73 -11.80 -3.81 -1.86
N GLY A 74 -13.05 -3.94 -1.38
CA GLY A 74 -14.23 -3.74 -2.20
C GLY A 74 -14.28 -4.70 -3.40
N SER A 75 -14.28 -4.12 -4.60
CA SER A 75 -14.25 -4.84 -5.88
C SER A 75 -12.83 -5.26 -6.32
N TRP A 76 -11.79 -4.78 -5.65
CA TRP A 76 -10.39 -5.02 -6.02
C TRP A 76 -9.79 -6.20 -5.27
N VAL A 77 -8.87 -6.90 -5.94
CA VAL A 77 -8.06 -7.95 -5.34
C VAL A 77 -6.59 -7.62 -5.59
N PHE A 78 -5.86 -7.45 -4.50
CA PHE A 78 -4.43 -7.18 -4.48
C PHE A 78 -3.65 -8.42 -4.05
N TYR A 79 -2.41 -8.50 -4.51
CA TYR A 79 -1.44 -9.54 -4.19
C TYR A 79 -0.19 -8.90 -3.62
N ARG A 80 0.33 -9.48 -2.55
CA ARG A 80 1.59 -9.07 -1.92
C ARG A 80 2.32 -10.27 -1.35
N VAL A 81 3.59 -10.11 -1.01
CA VAL A 81 4.35 -11.14 -0.28
C VAL A 81 3.66 -11.42 1.05
N ALA A 82 3.48 -12.70 1.39
CA ALA A 82 2.90 -13.09 2.66
C ALA A 82 3.68 -12.49 3.83
N LEU A 83 2.98 -11.92 4.80
CA LEU A 83 3.63 -11.24 5.93
C LEU A 83 4.17 -12.24 6.97
N ASP A 84 3.37 -13.29 7.23
CA ASP A 84 3.62 -14.29 8.26
C ASP A 84 3.55 -15.73 7.74
N GLY A 85 3.88 -16.65 8.65
CA GLY A 85 3.86 -18.08 8.39
C GLY A 85 5.07 -18.64 7.62
N PRO A 86 5.09 -19.97 7.45
CA PRO A 86 6.19 -20.69 6.81
C PRO A 86 6.54 -20.20 5.41
N GLY A 87 5.53 -19.90 4.59
CA GLY A 87 5.71 -19.43 3.21
C GLY A 87 6.36 -18.05 3.13
N ALA A 88 6.01 -17.12 4.03
CA ALA A 88 6.66 -15.81 4.11
C ALA A 88 8.17 -15.92 4.39
N VAL A 89 8.58 -16.88 5.24
CA VAL A 89 10.01 -17.16 5.49
C VAL A 89 10.70 -17.60 4.20
N VAL A 90 10.11 -18.54 3.47
CA VAL A 90 10.66 -19.02 2.19
C VAL A 90 10.72 -17.89 1.16
N ALA A 91 9.66 -17.11 1.02
CA ALA A 91 9.59 -15.97 0.10
C ALA A 91 10.72 -14.97 0.36
N ARG A 92 10.93 -14.55 1.62
CA ARG A 92 12.03 -13.65 1.99
C ARG A 92 13.41 -14.22 1.65
N ARG A 93 13.63 -15.52 1.89
CA ARG A 93 14.91 -16.17 1.54
C ARG A 93 15.13 -16.22 0.04
N VAL A 94 14.10 -16.58 -0.74
CA VAL A 94 14.18 -16.60 -2.20
C VAL A 94 14.45 -15.20 -2.76
N LEU A 95 13.72 -14.19 -2.27
CA LEU A 95 13.91 -12.79 -2.67
C LEU A 95 15.34 -12.30 -2.37
N GLY A 96 15.90 -12.68 -1.22
CA GLY A 96 17.27 -12.33 -0.85
C GLY A 96 18.37 -12.99 -1.72
N LEU A 97 18.01 -13.98 -2.55
CA LEU A 97 18.93 -14.59 -3.53
C LEU A 97 18.84 -13.92 -4.91
N LEU A 98 17.82 -13.10 -5.16
CA LEU A 98 17.65 -12.45 -6.45
C LEU A 98 18.62 -11.27 -6.58
N PRO A 99 19.40 -11.17 -7.67
CA PRO A 99 20.33 -10.07 -7.85
C PRO A 99 19.59 -8.79 -8.23
N ASP A 100 19.75 -7.74 -7.44
CA ASP A 100 19.18 -6.40 -7.73
C ASP A 100 19.66 -5.81 -9.06
N SER A 101 20.81 -6.26 -9.58
CA SER A 101 21.39 -5.81 -10.86
C SER A 101 20.92 -6.62 -12.06
N ASP A 102 20.04 -7.62 -11.89
CA ASP A 102 19.50 -8.40 -13.00
C ASP A 102 18.73 -7.50 -13.99
N ALA A 103 19.02 -7.66 -15.28
CA ALA A 103 18.44 -6.80 -16.32
C ALA A 103 16.92 -6.98 -16.45
N ILE A 104 16.40 -8.20 -16.31
CA ILE A 104 14.97 -8.49 -16.41
C ILE A 104 14.25 -7.89 -15.21
N LEU A 105 14.74 -8.14 -14.00
CA LEU A 105 14.15 -7.57 -12.78
C LEU A 105 14.25 -6.04 -12.74
N SER A 106 15.32 -5.46 -13.29
CA SER A 106 15.44 -4.01 -13.46
C SER A 106 14.37 -3.46 -14.40
N LEU A 107 14.14 -4.10 -15.54
CA LEU A 107 13.11 -3.68 -16.50
C LEU A 107 11.70 -3.80 -15.90
N ASP A 108 11.42 -4.89 -15.19
CA ASP A 108 10.14 -5.08 -14.49
C ASP A 108 9.90 -3.99 -13.44
N ARG A 109 10.93 -3.58 -12.70
CA ARG A 109 10.85 -2.45 -11.75
C ARG A 109 10.58 -1.12 -12.43
N GLN A 110 11.18 -0.86 -13.59
CA GLN A 110 10.91 0.36 -14.36
C GLN A 110 9.45 0.42 -14.81
N ARG A 111 8.92 -0.71 -15.30
CA ARG A 111 7.50 -0.83 -15.68
C ARG A 111 6.57 -0.68 -14.49
N LEU A 112 6.92 -1.26 -13.34
CA LEU A 112 6.19 -1.07 -12.10
C LEU A 112 6.11 0.42 -11.71
N ALA A 113 7.23 1.14 -11.77
CA ALA A 113 7.27 2.56 -11.46
C ALA A 113 6.37 3.39 -12.40
N ALA A 114 6.33 3.04 -13.70
CA ALA A 114 5.41 3.67 -14.65
C ALA A 114 3.93 3.43 -14.28
N VAL A 115 3.55 2.18 -13.97
CA VAL A 115 2.18 1.85 -13.52
C VAL A 115 1.80 2.59 -12.24
N GLN A 116 2.73 2.72 -11.29
CA GLN A 116 2.52 3.46 -10.06
C GLN A 116 2.35 4.97 -10.31
N SER A 117 3.14 5.56 -11.21
CA SER A 117 2.99 6.97 -11.61
C SER A 117 1.64 7.24 -12.25
N GLU A 118 1.21 6.42 -13.22
CA GLU A 118 -0.08 6.55 -13.89
C GLU A 118 -1.25 6.49 -12.89
N ARG A 119 -1.15 5.61 -11.89
CA ARG A 119 -2.15 5.48 -10.83
C ARG A 119 -2.17 6.70 -9.91
N ALA A 120 -1.00 7.17 -9.51
CA ALA A 120 -0.87 8.36 -8.69
C ALA A 120 -1.42 9.59 -9.43
N GLU A 121 -1.14 9.73 -10.72
CA GLU A 121 -1.68 10.79 -11.58
C GLU A 121 -3.20 10.68 -11.75
N SER A 122 -3.73 9.48 -11.98
CA SER A 122 -5.19 9.26 -12.09
C SER A 122 -5.91 9.56 -10.78
N ALA A 123 -5.34 9.13 -9.65
CA ALA A 123 -5.86 9.44 -8.33
C ALA A 123 -5.80 10.95 -8.08
N ALA A 124 -4.65 11.59 -8.32
CA ALA A 124 -4.47 13.03 -8.17
C ALA A 124 -5.42 13.83 -9.08
N GLY A 125 -5.63 13.41 -10.33
CA GLY A 125 -6.59 14.04 -11.25
C GLY A 125 -8.02 13.92 -10.75
N TYR A 126 -8.43 12.74 -10.30
CA TYR A 126 -9.74 12.54 -9.66
C TYR A 126 -9.90 13.43 -8.42
N PHE A 127 -8.86 13.53 -7.58
CA PHE A 127 -8.87 14.39 -6.40
C PHE A 127 -8.89 15.88 -6.77
N ALA A 128 -8.16 16.32 -7.79
CA ALA A 128 -8.10 17.72 -8.22
C ALA A 128 -9.42 18.18 -8.85
N GLU A 129 -10.03 17.36 -9.71
CA GLU A 129 -11.32 17.66 -10.34
C GLU A 129 -12.46 17.71 -9.32
N ASN A 130 -12.38 16.91 -8.25
CA ASN A 130 -13.42 16.83 -7.21
C ASN A 130 -13.07 17.60 -5.93
N ALA A 131 -11.91 18.27 -5.86
CA ALA A 131 -11.43 18.93 -4.65
C ALA A 131 -12.42 19.97 -4.11
N ALA A 132 -13.03 20.75 -5.01
CA ALA A 132 -14.04 21.76 -4.67
C ALA A 132 -15.34 21.16 -4.06
N HIS A 133 -15.53 19.85 -4.20
CA HIS A 133 -16.69 19.11 -3.70
C HIS A 133 -16.29 17.98 -2.73
N TRP A 134 -15.02 17.88 -2.34
CA TRP A 134 -14.52 16.76 -1.55
C TRP A 134 -15.14 16.69 -0.15
N ASP A 135 -15.37 17.84 0.47
CA ASP A 135 -16.10 17.94 1.75
C ASP A 135 -17.59 17.52 1.58
N ALA A 136 -18.17 17.81 0.42
CA ALA A 136 -19.52 17.35 0.08
C ALA A 136 -19.57 15.83 -0.21
N ILE A 137 -18.55 15.26 -0.85
CA ILE A 137 -18.48 13.82 -1.15
C ILE A 137 -18.21 12.99 0.12
N ARG A 138 -17.41 13.51 1.06
CA ARG A 138 -17.17 12.86 2.37
C ARG A 138 -18.41 12.89 3.26
N SER A 139 -19.12 14.01 3.32
CA SER A 139 -20.36 14.13 4.11
C SER A 139 -21.50 13.22 3.63
N LEU A 140 -21.46 12.74 2.37
CA LEU A 140 -22.43 11.78 1.84
C LEU A 140 -22.26 10.34 2.36
N HIS A 141 -21.11 10.00 2.97
CA HIS A 141 -20.83 8.62 3.41
C HIS A 141 -20.89 8.45 4.94
N VAL A 142 -20.47 9.46 5.71
CA VAL A 142 -20.53 9.50 7.19
C VAL A 142 -20.58 10.96 7.65
N ASP A 143 -21.30 11.26 8.74
CA ASP A 143 -21.30 12.59 9.36
C ASP A 143 -19.90 12.93 9.92
N GLU A 144 -19.27 13.96 9.38
CA GLU A 144 -17.92 14.38 9.76
C GLU A 144 -17.86 14.80 11.24
N ALA A 145 -18.89 15.48 11.77
CA ALA A 145 -18.89 15.95 13.14
C ALA A 145 -18.91 14.79 14.15
N GLU A 146 -19.60 13.69 13.81
CA GLU A 146 -19.63 12.49 14.64
C GLU A 146 -18.27 11.79 14.69
N VAL A 147 -17.61 11.65 13.53
CA VAL A 147 -16.28 11.04 13.43
C VAL A 147 -15.24 11.86 14.21
N GLU A 148 -15.27 13.18 14.06
CA GLU A 148 -14.38 14.10 14.77
C GLU A 148 -14.57 14.05 16.28
N ALA A 149 -15.83 14.07 16.74
CA ALA A 149 -16.14 13.96 18.17
C ALA A 149 -15.65 12.63 18.74
N LEU A 150 -15.81 11.52 18.01
CA LEU A 150 -15.34 10.20 18.44
C LEU A 150 -13.81 10.14 18.48
N LEU A 151 -13.12 10.70 17.49
CA LEU A 151 -11.66 10.81 17.45
C LEU A 151 -11.12 11.58 18.65
N LEU A 152 -11.65 12.78 18.91
CA LEU A 152 -11.25 13.60 20.06
C LEU A 152 -11.50 12.89 21.38
N LYS A 153 -12.64 12.23 21.53
CA LYS A 153 -12.97 11.44 22.72
C LYS A 153 -12.01 10.27 22.94
N ARG A 154 -11.61 9.58 21.87
CA ARG A 154 -10.68 8.43 21.94
C ARG A 154 -9.26 8.86 22.27
N LEU A 155 -8.81 9.96 21.69
CA LEU A 155 -7.49 10.52 21.96
C LEU A 155 -7.40 11.10 23.38
N GLY A 156 -8.52 11.60 23.92
CA GLY A 156 -8.56 12.23 25.25
C GLY A 156 -7.69 13.48 25.31
N ASP A 157 -7.46 14.05 26.50
CA ASP A 157 -6.79 15.35 26.66
C ASP A 157 -5.27 15.29 26.75
N ARG A 158 -4.68 14.13 26.48
CA ARG A 158 -3.23 13.98 26.42
C ARG A 158 -2.64 14.80 25.25
N PRO A 159 -1.50 15.48 25.45
CA PRO A 159 -0.76 16.07 24.34
C PRO A 159 -0.25 14.96 23.42
N LEU A 160 -0.28 15.23 22.11
CA LEU A 160 0.14 14.31 21.05
C LEU A 160 1.64 14.44 20.71
N GLY A 161 2.27 15.57 21.03
CA GLY A 161 3.66 15.83 20.65
C GLY A 161 3.79 16.04 19.14
N ASP A 162 4.58 15.20 18.48
CA ASP A 162 4.73 15.22 17.02
C ASP A 162 3.60 14.43 16.34
N LEU A 163 2.79 15.10 15.53
CA LEU A 163 1.73 14.51 14.71
C LEU A 163 2.16 14.40 13.24
N VAL A 164 1.93 13.26 12.61
CA VAL A 164 2.06 13.08 11.16
C VAL A 164 0.72 12.63 10.60
N ASP A 165 0.18 13.38 9.65
CA ASP A 165 -1.06 13.06 8.93
C ASP A 165 -0.71 12.61 7.50
N VAL A 166 -0.96 11.33 7.20
CA VAL A 166 -0.59 10.70 5.93
C VAL A 166 -1.81 10.59 5.04
N GLY A 167 -1.75 11.25 3.87
CA GLY A 167 -2.94 11.50 3.05
C GLY A 167 -3.77 12.63 3.65
N THR A 168 -3.11 13.75 3.98
CA THR A 168 -3.74 14.85 4.73
C THR A 168 -4.91 15.50 3.99
N GLY A 169 -5.01 15.33 2.67
CA GLY A 169 -6.11 15.83 1.87
C GLY A 169 -6.26 17.34 2.04
N THR A 170 -7.44 17.79 2.49
CA THR A 170 -7.75 19.21 2.75
C THR A 170 -7.23 19.72 4.10
N GLY A 171 -6.49 18.91 4.87
CA GLY A 171 -5.89 19.31 6.14
C GLY A 171 -6.82 19.24 7.35
N ARG A 172 -8.03 18.67 7.21
CA ARG A 172 -9.05 18.69 8.27
C ARG A 172 -8.60 18.05 9.58
N ILE A 173 -7.94 16.87 9.52
CA ILE A 173 -7.44 16.17 10.71
C ILE A 173 -6.31 16.96 11.38
N LEU A 174 -5.42 17.57 10.59
CA LEU A 174 -4.39 18.46 11.12
C LEU A 174 -5.01 19.64 11.86
N THR A 175 -6.02 20.30 11.29
CA THR A 175 -6.73 21.40 11.96
C THR A 175 -7.41 20.95 13.25
N LEU A 176 -8.09 19.79 13.22
CA LEU A 176 -8.79 19.24 14.39
C LEU A 176 -7.84 18.93 15.55
N LEU A 177 -6.67 18.37 15.24
CA LEU A 177 -5.72 17.88 16.23
C LEU A 177 -4.59 18.86 16.55
N ALA A 178 -4.46 19.96 15.80
CA ALA A 178 -3.45 20.99 15.99
C ALA A 178 -3.36 21.49 17.44
N PRO A 179 -4.48 21.77 18.17
CA PRO A 179 -4.41 22.24 19.55
C PRO A 179 -3.76 21.23 20.53
N LYS A 180 -3.71 19.95 20.15
CA LYS A 180 -3.12 18.88 20.98
C LYS A 180 -1.70 18.50 20.53
N ALA A 181 -1.24 18.99 19.38
CA ALA A 181 0.08 18.67 18.84
C ALA A 181 1.09 19.80 19.16
N SER A 182 2.32 19.43 19.50
CA SER A 182 3.45 20.37 19.62
C SER A 182 4.03 20.72 18.25
N ARG A 183 3.92 19.79 17.29
CA ARG A 183 4.30 19.96 15.89
C ARG A 183 3.46 19.02 15.05
N ALA A 184 3.03 19.47 13.86
CA ALA A 184 2.21 18.66 12.97
C ALA A 184 2.78 18.72 11.54
N LEU A 185 2.84 17.57 10.87
CA LEU A 185 3.29 17.43 9.48
C LEU A 185 2.21 16.74 8.66
N GLY A 186 1.68 17.44 7.66
CA GLY A 186 0.83 16.86 6.63
C GLY A 186 1.66 16.32 5.47
N VAL A 187 1.36 15.10 5.04
CA VAL A 187 1.95 14.49 3.84
C VAL A 187 0.81 14.13 2.89
N ASP A 188 0.91 14.55 1.65
CA ASP A 188 0.02 14.14 0.58
C ASP A 188 0.80 13.97 -0.73
N GLN A 189 0.25 13.16 -1.63
CA GLN A 189 0.82 12.97 -2.97
C GLN A 189 0.34 14.06 -3.95
N SER A 190 -0.84 14.66 -3.73
CA SER A 190 -1.36 15.74 -4.56
C SER A 190 -0.86 17.10 -4.07
N ARG A 191 -0.24 17.86 -4.98
CA ARG A 191 0.22 19.23 -4.70
C ARG A 191 -0.95 20.18 -4.50
N GLU A 192 -2.05 19.95 -5.19
CA GLU A 192 -3.30 20.69 -5.08
C GLU A 192 -3.90 20.51 -3.68
N MET A 193 -3.96 19.26 -3.18
CA MET A 193 -4.42 18.97 -1.81
C MET A 193 -3.53 19.64 -0.76
N LEU A 194 -2.20 19.58 -0.92
CA LEU A 194 -1.28 20.31 -0.04
C LEU A 194 -1.50 21.83 -0.07
N GLY A 195 -1.89 22.39 -1.21
CA GLY A 195 -2.27 23.81 -1.34
C GLY A 195 -3.53 24.14 -0.55
N ILE A 196 -4.58 23.32 -0.68
CA ILE A 196 -5.85 23.49 0.07
C ILE A 196 -5.62 23.31 1.57
N ALA A 197 -4.90 22.26 1.98
CA ALA A 197 -4.56 22.01 3.37
C ALA A 197 -3.80 23.17 4.00
N ARG A 198 -2.84 23.75 3.28
CA ARG A 198 -2.09 24.92 3.75
C ARG A 198 -3.02 26.12 3.97
N ALA A 199 -3.90 26.41 3.03
CA ALA A 199 -4.88 27.49 3.18
C ALA A 199 -5.86 27.24 4.34
N ALA A 200 -6.32 26.01 4.54
CA ALA A 200 -7.20 25.66 5.66
C ALA A 200 -6.51 25.83 7.03
N LEU A 201 -5.24 25.41 7.14
CA LEU A 201 -4.44 25.58 8.35
C LEU A 201 -4.17 27.06 8.65
N GLU A 202 -3.83 27.86 7.64
CA GLU A 202 -3.62 29.31 7.81
C GLU A 202 -4.89 30.02 8.35
N HIS A 203 -6.08 29.58 7.94
CA HIS A 203 -7.35 30.11 8.47
C HIS A 203 -7.67 29.63 9.88
N ALA A 204 -7.22 28.44 10.27
CA ALA A 204 -7.51 27.85 11.58
C ALA A 204 -6.62 28.41 12.71
N GLY A 205 -5.48 29.01 12.36
CA GLY A 205 -4.46 29.50 13.31
C GLY A 205 -3.56 28.40 13.86
#